data_AF-A0A9W8JFT8-F1
#
_entry.id   AF-A0A9W8JFT8-F1
#
_cell.length_a   1.000
_cell.length_b   1.000
_cell.length_c   1.000
_cell.angle_alpha   90.00
_cell.angle_beta   90.00
_cell.angle_gamma   90.00
#
_symmetry.space_group_name_H-M   'P 1'
#
loop_
_entity.id
_entity.type
_entity.pdbx_description
1 polymer ?
#
loop_
_entity_poly.entity_id
_entity_poly.type
_entity_poly.pdbx_seq_one_letter_code
_entity_poly.pdbx_strand_id
1 'polypeptide(L)'
;MPFHHYLPQFILRGFVAETQLSLGRLYEKAEAAGGKEGEKEGSSGSRDRLGLQHGVKDVSDQEDLEKLSELEGEAARIIRDLHIAAGRQSTNQTFTLPRSDLQLLRKFIFLMHYRSSAPERTYYQENHPRNVLIRHWIRHLKITTGYTTNREIWLDGLHYYLSTKHSDILNHAKQCSNYEPIDLIGETNVDIPSYQWHALAYESFNDKHYLGIWKSHEDSEFVLGNNCYGVWEGTLAGSPLLYRIYVTSPKITIVLKLNMSKTLPSELEDSTLSDHPLGFPQTAYHRGPGALGNILASSKDQIEALQRHLKLPNCDNDQFTFSINQLTVNQTYLVNQIVLENLDPDGLLVFTSRRKLLSTAQRYDSPEWPFWKQNREAIAELVKYLKSGANGSLTGNISEPGASTPALGNTTPSNPTSVGRFQDKLGFEPSTEGGDAKKTGPGAIEVKDGEFPSGETKMLVHHESFTNYPELLRREPRARSSDPSFNVFFPGIVPLEDAVELF
;
A
#
# COMPACT_ATOMS: atom_id res chain seq x y z
N MET A 1 -2.10 -9.62 -26.08
CA MET A 1 -2.50 -9.36 -24.68
C MET A 1 -1.93 -8.00 -24.25
N PRO A 2 -2.73 -6.92 -24.17
CA PRO A 2 -2.23 -5.55 -23.99
C PRO A 2 -2.06 -5.09 -22.52
N PHE A 3 -2.54 -5.84 -21.52
CA PHE A 3 -2.50 -5.40 -20.11
C PHE A 3 -1.19 -5.71 -19.35
N HIS A 4 -0.16 -6.26 -20.01
CA HIS A 4 1.05 -6.74 -19.33
C HIS A 4 2.04 -5.66 -18.86
N HIS A 5 1.84 -4.39 -19.24
CA HIS A 5 2.60 -3.30 -18.64
C HIS A 5 1.88 -2.83 -17.37
N TYR A 6 2.24 -3.44 -16.25
CA TYR A 6 1.72 -3.07 -14.92
C TYR A 6 2.15 -1.67 -14.47
N LEU A 7 3.19 -1.12 -15.10
CA LEU A 7 3.70 0.22 -14.84
C LEU A 7 3.20 1.20 -15.91
N PRO A 8 2.44 2.24 -15.54
CA PRO A 8 2.01 3.29 -16.45
C PRO A 8 3.20 3.92 -17.17
N GLN A 9 3.07 4.13 -18.48
CA GLN A 9 4.19 4.62 -19.31
C GLN A 9 4.73 5.97 -18.84
N PHE A 10 3.86 6.85 -18.32
CA PHE A 10 4.29 8.16 -17.83
C PHE A 10 5.20 8.06 -16.58
N ILE A 11 5.05 7.01 -15.76
CA ILE A 11 5.94 6.73 -14.64
C ILE A 11 7.31 6.33 -15.17
N LEU A 12 7.37 5.42 -16.14
CA LEU A 12 8.63 5.01 -16.78
C LEU A 12 9.35 6.19 -17.44
N ARG A 13 8.60 7.10 -18.08
CA ARG A 13 9.17 8.36 -18.63
C ARG A 13 9.81 9.23 -17.56
N GLY A 14 9.33 9.18 -16.32
CA GLY A 14 9.95 9.88 -15.18
C GLY A 14 11.35 9.37 -14.81
N PHE A 15 11.73 8.17 -15.26
CA PHE A 15 13.06 7.59 -15.04
C PHE A 15 14.03 7.82 -16.22
N VAL A 16 13.54 8.29 -17.36
CA VAL A 16 14.37 8.62 -18.52
C VAL A 16 15.12 9.93 -18.23
N ALA A 17 16.45 9.91 -18.35
CA ALA A 17 17.28 11.08 -18.10
C ALA A 17 16.84 12.28 -18.98
N GLU A 18 16.78 13.49 -18.40
CA GLU A 18 16.34 14.71 -19.08
C GLU A 18 17.11 14.98 -20.39
N THR A 19 18.37 14.60 -20.45
CA THR A 19 19.23 14.74 -21.65
C THR A 19 18.68 13.97 -22.86
N GLN A 20 18.05 12.81 -22.63
CA GLN A 20 17.42 12.03 -23.71
C GLN A 20 16.07 12.64 -24.12
N LEU A 21 15.33 13.22 -23.18
CA LEU A 21 14.07 13.91 -23.48
C LEU A 21 14.29 15.19 -24.31
N SER A 22 15.38 15.93 -24.06
CA SER A 22 15.76 17.06 -24.91
C SER A 22 16.11 16.64 -26.34
N LEU A 23 16.74 15.47 -26.50
CA LEU A 23 17.06 14.93 -27.82
C LEU A 23 15.79 14.58 -28.59
N GLY A 24 14.83 13.91 -27.94
CA GLY A 24 13.53 13.59 -28.54
C GLY A 24 12.76 14.82 -29.01
N ARG A 25 12.70 15.89 -28.20
CA ARG A 25 12.06 17.16 -28.59
C ARG A 25 12.80 17.87 -29.73
N LEU A 26 14.12 17.71 -29.83
CA LEU A 26 14.88 18.24 -30.96
C LEU A 26 14.56 17.49 -32.26
N TYR A 27 14.35 16.18 -32.22
CA TYR A 27 13.89 15.41 -33.37
C TYR A 27 12.45 15.76 -33.77
N GLU A 28 11.52 15.89 -32.83
CA GLU A 28 10.13 16.31 -33.12
C GLU A 28 10.08 17.74 -33.69
N LYS A 29 10.92 18.66 -33.18
CA LYS A 29 11.03 20.02 -33.70
C LYS A 29 11.71 20.06 -35.07
N ALA A 30 12.65 19.16 -35.37
CA ALA A 30 13.27 19.01 -36.68
C ALA A 30 12.32 18.40 -37.71
N GLU A 31 11.49 17.40 -37.34
CA GLU A 31 10.41 16.88 -38.18
C GLU A 31 9.35 17.97 -38.48
N ALA A 32 8.96 18.75 -37.46
CA ALA A 32 8.01 19.84 -37.64
C ALA A 32 8.56 21.01 -38.48
N ALA A 33 9.90 21.22 -38.47
CA ALA A 33 10.56 22.27 -39.24
C ALA A 33 10.91 21.83 -40.68
N GLY A 34 10.98 20.52 -40.97
CA GLY A 34 11.31 19.97 -42.28
C GLY A 34 10.15 19.86 -43.27
N GLY A 35 8.92 20.25 -42.87
CA GLY A 35 7.71 20.07 -43.67
C GLY A 35 7.42 21.20 -44.65
N LYS A 36 8.33 21.52 -45.58
CA LYS A 36 8.05 22.22 -46.85
C LYS A 36 9.25 22.05 -47.78
N GLU A 37 9.28 20.97 -48.55
CA GLU A 37 9.66 20.93 -49.98
C GLU A 37 9.84 19.48 -50.44
N GLY A 38 9.09 19.10 -51.48
CA GLY A 38 9.37 17.93 -52.29
C GLY A 38 8.44 16.73 -52.06
N GLU A 39 7.31 16.72 -52.76
CA GLU A 39 6.71 15.45 -53.22
C GLU A 39 7.77 14.67 -54.01
N LYS A 40 8.30 13.62 -53.41
CA LYS A 40 8.85 12.47 -54.14
C LYS A 40 8.34 11.20 -53.50
N GLU A 41 7.56 10.47 -54.28
CA GLU A 41 7.22 9.08 -54.07
C GLU A 41 8.48 8.24 -53.79
N GLY A 42 8.42 7.39 -52.77
CA GLY A 42 9.35 6.28 -52.64
C GLY A 42 9.72 5.92 -51.21
N SER A 43 9.38 4.68 -50.84
CA SER A 43 9.88 3.92 -49.69
C SER A 43 9.21 4.19 -48.34
N SER A 44 8.23 3.33 -48.03
CA SER A 44 7.72 3.07 -46.69
C SER A 44 8.85 2.58 -45.77
N GLY A 45 9.46 3.49 -45.02
CA GLY A 45 10.33 3.17 -43.90
C GLY A 45 9.50 2.96 -42.65
N SER A 46 9.53 1.73 -42.11
CA SER A 46 8.91 1.33 -40.86
C SER A 46 9.26 2.27 -39.71
N ARG A 47 8.26 3.02 -39.25
CA ARG A 47 8.25 3.64 -37.93
C ARG A 47 8.05 2.49 -36.93
N ASP A 48 9.13 2.07 -36.27
CA ASP A 48 9.09 1.06 -35.21
C ASP A 48 8.18 1.55 -34.07
N ARG A 49 6.92 1.11 -34.14
CA ARG A 49 5.96 1.14 -33.05
C ARG A 49 6.36 0.05 -32.06
N LEU A 50 7.19 0.41 -31.09
CA LEU A 50 7.64 -0.44 -29.96
C LEU A 50 6.52 -0.71 -28.93
N GLY A 51 5.32 -1.02 -29.40
CA GLY A 51 4.21 -1.39 -28.53
C GLY A 51 2.89 -1.20 -29.24
N LEU A 52 2.51 -2.15 -30.10
CA LEU A 52 1.12 -2.50 -30.44
C LEU A 52 1.16 -3.51 -31.60
N GLN A 53 1.38 -4.79 -31.33
CA GLN A 53 0.96 -5.86 -32.24
C GLN A 53 0.89 -7.17 -31.45
N HIS A 54 -0.19 -7.37 -30.68
CA HIS A 54 -0.70 -8.71 -30.36
C HIS A 54 -2.22 -8.59 -30.19
N GLY A 55 -2.93 -8.97 -31.25
CA GLY A 55 -4.38 -8.84 -31.38
C GLY A 55 -5.15 -9.54 -30.27
N VAL A 56 -6.13 -8.81 -29.73
CA VAL A 56 -7.30 -9.36 -29.04
C VAL A 56 -8.48 -8.55 -29.57
N LYS A 57 -9.48 -9.27 -30.05
CA LYS A 57 -10.66 -8.75 -30.75
C LYS A 57 -11.85 -8.95 -29.81
N ASP A 58 -11.87 -8.23 -28.70
CA ASP A 58 -13.07 -8.07 -27.88
C ASP A 58 -13.38 -6.58 -27.79
N VAL A 59 -14.57 -6.19 -28.27
CA VAL A 59 -14.99 -4.79 -28.34
C VAL A 59 -15.10 -4.16 -26.95
N SER A 60 -15.38 -5.00 -25.93
CA SER A 60 -15.34 -4.63 -24.50
C SER A 60 -13.95 -4.17 -24.05
N ASP A 61 -12.89 -4.77 -24.58
CA ASP A 61 -11.52 -4.43 -24.17
C ASP A 61 -11.13 -3.02 -24.66
N GLN A 62 -11.67 -2.57 -25.80
CA GLN A 62 -11.31 -1.26 -26.36
C GLN A 62 -11.85 -0.10 -25.53
N GLU A 63 -13.11 -0.17 -25.09
CA GLU A 63 -13.71 0.88 -24.25
C GLU A 63 -13.01 0.98 -22.89
N ASP A 64 -12.70 -0.17 -22.27
CA ASP A 64 -11.98 -0.20 -21.00
C ASP A 64 -10.54 0.32 -21.13
N LEU A 65 -9.85 0.02 -22.25
CA LEU A 65 -8.54 0.59 -22.56
C LEU A 65 -8.60 2.11 -22.75
N GLU A 66 -9.64 2.64 -23.39
CA GLU A 66 -9.84 4.09 -23.57
C GLU A 66 -10.08 4.79 -22.23
N LYS A 67 -11.00 4.26 -21.40
CA LYS A 67 -11.27 4.79 -20.04
C LYS A 67 -10.03 4.74 -19.15
N LEU A 68 -9.26 3.66 -19.26
CA LEU A 68 -8.02 3.52 -18.51
C LEU A 68 -6.98 4.54 -18.99
N SER A 69 -6.84 4.74 -20.31
CA SER A 69 -5.94 5.75 -20.87
C SER A 69 -6.33 7.16 -20.43
N GLU A 70 -7.62 7.48 -20.35
CA GLU A 70 -8.13 8.75 -19.84
C GLU A 70 -7.74 8.95 -18.37
N LEU A 71 -7.99 7.94 -17.52
CA LEU A 71 -7.60 7.97 -16.11
C LEU A 71 -6.08 8.11 -15.92
N GLU A 72 -5.28 7.38 -16.71
CA GLU A 72 -3.82 7.50 -16.71
C GLU A 72 -3.36 8.90 -17.14
N GLY A 73 -4.02 9.50 -18.14
CA GLY A 73 -3.76 10.85 -18.60
C GLY A 73 -4.00 11.91 -17.52
N GLU A 74 -5.15 11.85 -16.84
CA GLU A 74 -5.47 12.76 -15.74
C GLU A 74 -4.56 12.54 -14.52
N ALA A 75 -4.26 11.29 -14.15
CA ALA A 75 -3.33 11.00 -13.07
C ALA A 75 -1.91 11.51 -13.40
N ALA A 76 -1.48 11.39 -14.66
CA ALA A 76 -0.20 11.92 -15.12
C ALA A 76 -0.13 13.46 -15.03
N ARG A 77 -1.25 14.17 -15.26
CA ARG A 77 -1.35 15.62 -15.03
C ARG A 77 -1.11 15.94 -13.55
N ILE A 78 -1.83 15.28 -12.65
CA ILE A 78 -1.69 15.49 -11.19
C ILE A 78 -0.25 15.20 -10.71
N ILE A 79 0.34 14.09 -11.15
CA ILE A 79 1.71 13.72 -10.77
C ILE A 79 2.74 14.71 -11.34
N ARG A 80 2.50 15.27 -12.52
CA ARG A 80 3.33 16.34 -13.07
C ARG A 80 3.25 17.61 -12.23
N ASP A 81 2.05 18.00 -11.81
CA ASP A 81 1.86 19.17 -10.94
C ASP A 81 2.55 18.96 -9.59
N LEU A 82 2.52 17.74 -9.05
CA LEU A 82 3.29 17.34 -7.87
C LEU A 82 4.79 17.50 -8.10
N HIS A 83 5.32 17.04 -9.24
CA HIS A 83 6.73 17.23 -9.59
C HIS A 83 7.13 18.72 -9.64
N ILE A 84 6.28 19.56 -10.23
CA ILE A 84 6.50 21.00 -10.28
C ILE A 84 6.53 21.59 -8.87
N ALA A 85 5.58 21.22 -8.01
CA ALA A 85 5.54 21.66 -6.61
C ALA A 85 6.80 21.21 -5.83
N ALA A 86 7.23 19.96 -6.01
CA ALA A 86 8.42 19.40 -5.41
C ALA A 86 9.74 20.00 -5.95
N GLY A 87 9.73 20.62 -7.13
CA GLY A 87 10.89 21.28 -7.72
C GLY A 87 11.15 22.71 -7.19
N ARG A 88 10.20 23.31 -6.47
CA ARG A 88 10.32 24.68 -5.97
C ARG A 88 11.36 24.78 -4.86
N GLN A 89 12.28 25.75 -4.90
CA GLN A 89 13.30 25.96 -3.85
C GLN A 89 12.69 26.59 -2.58
N SER A 90 11.81 25.86 -1.89
CA SER A 90 11.23 26.23 -0.60
C SER A 90 11.55 25.16 0.43
N THR A 91 11.79 25.55 1.68
CA THR A 91 12.01 24.62 2.79
C THR A 91 10.73 23.90 3.22
N ASN A 92 9.57 24.52 3.00
CA ASN A 92 8.25 23.97 3.32
C ASN A 92 7.49 23.70 2.03
N GLN A 93 7.90 22.65 1.31
CA GLN A 93 7.24 22.26 0.08
C GLN A 93 5.88 21.63 0.40
N THR A 94 4.81 22.19 -0.16
CA THR A 94 3.47 21.65 -0.04
C THR A 94 2.86 21.41 -1.41
N PHE A 95 1.90 20.50 -1.45
CA PHE A 95 1.11 20.19 -2.64
C PHE A 95 -0.36 20.20 -2.28
N THR A 96 -1.14 21.07 -2.92
CA THR A 96 -2.57 21.20 -2.65
C THR A 96 -3.37 20.61 -3.80
N LEU A 97 -4.29 19.71 -3.47
CA LEU A 97 -5.21 19.09 -4.43
C LEU A 97 -6.67 19.44 -4.10
N PRO A 98 -7.51 19.76 -5.10
CA PRO A 98 -8.95 19.70 -4.90
C PRO A 98 -9.39 18.25 -4.62
N ARG A 99 -10.55 18.09 -3.96
CA ARG A 99 -11.15 16.78 -3.64
C ARG A 99 -11.27 15.90 -4.88
N SER A 100 -11.72 16.47 -5.99
CA SER A 100 -11.88 15.75 -7.27
C SER A 100 -10.56 15.13 -7.76
N ASP A 101 -9.46 15.89 -7.76
CA ASP A 101 -8.15 15.38 -8.15
C ASP A 101 -7.62 14.34 -7.15
N LEU A 102 -7.85 14.53 -5.85
CA LEU A 102 -7.46 13.53 -4.84
C LEU A 102 -8.22 12.21 -5.02
N GLN A 103 -9.53 12.28 -5.30
CA GLN A 103 -10.35 11.09 -5.58
C GLN A 103 -9.92 10.39 -6.86
N LEU A 104 -9.60 11.15 -7.91
CA LEU A 104 -9.06 10.63 -9.17
C LEU A 104 -7.73 9.92 -8.93
N LEU A 105 -6.81 10.54 -8.18
CA LEU A 105 -5.51 9.96 -7.83
C LEU A 105 -5.66 8.67 -7.01
N ARG A 106 -6.57 8.65 -6.02
CA ARG A 106 -6.88 7.45 -5.22
C ARG A 106 -7.44 6.32 -6.10
N LYS A 107 -8.36 6.64 -7.02
CA LYS A 107 -8.91 5.68 -7.99
C LYS A 107 -7.83 5.12 -8.91
N PHE A 108 -6.95 5.98 -9.42
CA PHE A 108 -5.80 5.57 -10.23
C PHE A 108 -4.85 4.64 -9.46
N ILE A 109 -4.44 5.02 -8.24
CA ILE A 109 -3.55 4.20 -7.40
C ILE A 109 -4.17 2.83 -7.11
N PHE A 110 -5.45 2.79 -6.74
CA PHE A 110 -6.18 1.55 -6.52
C PHE A 110 -6.19 0.68 -7.78
N LEU A 111 -6.56 1.25 -8.93
CA LEU A 111 -6.64 0.52 -10.19
C LEU A 111 -5.28 -0.03 -10.61
N MET A 112 -4.21 0.72 -10.40
CA MET A 112 -2.87 0.22 -10.70
C MET A 112 -2.46 -0.93 -9.80
N HIS A 113 -2.84 -0.89 -8.51
CA HIS A 113 -2.67 -2.02 -7.62
C HIS A 113 -3.53 -3.22 -8.04
N TYR A 114 -4.82 -3.01 -8.32
CA TYR A 114 -5.77 -4.05 -8.74
C TYR A 114 -5.37 -4.72 -10.06
N ARG A 115 -4.72 -3.96 -10.95
CA ARG A 115 -4.23 -4.46 -12.24
C ARG A 115 -2.95 -5.29 -12.15
N SER A 116 -2.28 -5.35 -10.99
CA SER A 116 -1.07 -6.15 -10.84
C SER A 116 -1.34 -7.65 -11.07
N SER A 117 -0.28 -8.41 -11.37
CA SER A 117 -0.40 -9.84 -11.68
C SER A 117 -0.92 -10.66 -10.50
N ALA A 118 -0.63 -10.23 -9.26
CA ALA A 118 -0.99 -10.98 -8.07
C ALA A 118 -2.50 -10.99 -7.82
N PRO A 119 -3.23 -9.86 -7.85
CA PRO A 119 -4.68 -9.85 -7.78
C PRO A 119 -5.37 -10.67 -8.88
N GLU A 120 -4.97 -10.55 -10.15
CA GLU A 120 -5.57 -11.36 -11.23
C GLU A 120 -5.49 -12.85 -10.89
N ARG A 121 -4.35 -13.28 -10.35
CA ARG A 121 -4.10 -14.69 -10.03
C ARG A 121 -4.81 -15.11 -8.75
N THR A 122 -4.68 -14.38 -7.66
CA THR A 122 -4.99 -14.86 -6.31
C THR A 122 -6.32 -14.36 -5.77
N TYR A 123 -6.83 -13.23 -6.26
CA TYR A 123 -7.88 -12.49 -5.55
C TYR A 123 -9.24 -13.20 -5.50
N TYR A 124 -9.58 -13.90 -6.58
CA TYR A 124 -10.81 -14.68 -6.67
C TYR A 124 -10.54 -16.20 -6.74
N GLN A 125 -9.37 -16.65 -6.30
CA GLN A 125 -9.09 -18.08 -6.14
C GLN A 125 -9.81 -18.62 -4.91
N GLU A 126 -10.84 -19.44 -5.11
CA GLU A 126 -11.61 -20.08 -4.03
C GLU A 126 -10.74 -20.81 -3.01
N ASN A 127 -9.70 -21.49 -3.49
CA ASN A 127 -8.83 -22.33 -2.65
C ASN A 127 -7.64 -21.57 -2.05
N HIS A 128 -7.51 -20.28 -2.32
CA HIS A 128 -6.42 -19.49 -1.77
C HIS A 128 -6.60 -19.32 -0.26
N PRO A 129 -5.57 -19.54 0.58
CA PRO A 129 -5.70 -19.46 2.04
C PRO A 129 -6.19 -18.10 2.55
N ARG A 130 -5.92 -17.03 1.81
CA ARG A 130 -6.37 -15.67 2.18
C ARG A 130 -7.81 -15.37 1.78
N ASN A 131 -8.43 -16.23 0.97
CA ASN A 131 -9.81 -16.07 0.52
C ASN A 131 -10.77 -16.99 1.28
N VAL A 132 -10.34 -17.57 2.41
CA VAL A 132 -11.16 -18.50 3.21
C VAL A 132 -12.51 -17.86 3.57
N LEU A 133 -12.49 -16.59 4.00
CA LEU A 133 -13.70 -15.85 4.32
C LEU A 133 -14.60 -15.69 3.09
N ILE A 134 -14.04 -15.36 1.92
CA ILE A 134 -14.86 -14.96 0.76
C ILE A 134 -15.14 -16.12 -0.22
N ARG A 135 -14.69 -17.33 0.11
CA ARG A 135 -14.77 -18.51 -0.77
C ARG A 135 -16.21 -18.84 -1.19
N HIS A 136 -17.14 -18.78 -0.24
CA HIS A 136 -18.54 -19.09 -0.50
C HIS A 136 -19.17 -18.08 -1.47
N TRP A 137 -18.89 -16.79 -1.25
CA TRP A 137 -19.29 -15.72 -2.15
C TRP A 137 -18.71 -15.89 -3.57
N ILE A 138 -17.41 -16.17 -3.71
CA ILE A 138 -16.78 -16.40 -5.03
C ILE A 138 -17.50 -17.55 -5.77
N ARG A 139 -17.76 -18.66 -5.08
CA ARG A 139 -18.43 -19.82 -5.68
C ARG A 139 -19.86 -19.50 -6.09
N HIS A 140 -20.60 -18.83 -5.20
CA HIS A 140 -21.97 -18.40 -5.48
C HIS A 140 -22.01 -17.47 -6.70
N LEU A 141 -21.14 -16.47 -6.74
CA LEU A 141 -21.01 -15.55 -7.86
C LEU A 141 -20.78 -16.30 -9.19
N LYS A 142 -19.83 -17.25 -9.23
CA LYS A 142 -19.59 -18.06 -10.42
C LYS A 142 -20.82 -18.82 -10.90
N ILE A 143 -21.60 -19.37 -9.96
CA ILE A 143 -22.82 -20.11 -10.28
C ILE A 143 -23.90 -19.17 -10.82
N THR A 144 -24.10 -18.01 -10.21
CA THR A 144 -25.20 -17.11 -10.55
C THR A 144 -24.96 -16.30 -11.82
N THR A 145 -23.72 -15.88 -12.09
CA THR A 145 -23.37 -15.14 -13.32
C THR A 145 -22.94 -16.05 -14.46
N GLY A 146 -22.61 -17.31 -14.17
CA GLY A 146 -22.05 -18.25 -15.13
C GLY A 146 -20.55 -18.06 -15.40
N TYR A 147 -19.81 -17.35 -14.53
CA TYR A 147 -18.35 -17.25 -14.67
C TYR A 147 -17.67 -18.61 -14.49
N THR A 148 -16.79 -18.93 -15.42
CA THR A 148 -16.03 -20.18 -15.46
C THR A 148 -14.62 -20.03 -14.88
N THR A 149 -14.10 -18.78 -14.85
CA THR A 149 -12.74 -18.47 -14.43
C THR A 149 -12.69 -17.31 -13.42
N ASN A 150 -11.65 -17.30 -12.58
CA ASN A 150 -11.40 -16.18 -11.65
C ASN A 150 -11.08 -14.87 -12.41
N ARG A 151 -10.57 -15.00 -13.64
CA ARG A 151 -10.21 -13.89 -14.51
C ARG A 151 -11.43 -13.11 -14.98
N GLU A 152 -12.57 -13.78 -15.23
CA GLU A 152 -13.83 -13.12 -15.57
C GLU A 152 -14.34 -12.25 -14.42
N ILE A 153 -14.28 -12.73 -13.17
CA ILE A 153 -14.63 -11.93 -11.99
C ILE A 153 -13.68 -10.73 -11.85
N TRP A 154 -12.39 -10.94 -12.11
CA TRP A 154 -11.41 -9.85 -12.07
C TRP A 154 -11.68 -8.78 -13.14
N LEU A 155 -12.02 -9.19 -14.37
CA LEU A 155 -12.42 -8.30 -15.46
C LEU A 155 -13.72 -7.56 -15.16
N ASP A 156 -14.72 -8.23 -14.58
CA ASP A 156 -15.98 -7.61 -14.12
C ASP A 156 -15.69 -6.47 -13.12
N GLY A 157 -14.84 -6.74 -12.14
CA GLY A 157 -14.38 -5.72 -11.20
C GLY A 157 -13.63 -4.58 -11.88
N LEU A 158 -12.72 -4.87 -12.82
CA LEU A 158 -11.97 -3.85 -13.56
C LEU A 158 -12.93 -2.93 -14.34
N HIS A 159 -13.89 -3.51 -15.06
CA HIS A 159 -14.90 -2.78 -15.81
C HIS A 159 -15.76 -1.92 -14.89
N TYR A 160 -16.22 -2.48 -13.75
CA TYR A 160 -16.97 -1.74 -12.74
C TYR A 160 -16.18 -0.53 -12.21
N TYR A 161 -14.91 -0.72 -11.85
CA TYR A 161 -14.08 0.36 -11.34
C TYR A 161 -13.83 1.44 -12.40
N LEU A 162 -13.57 1.08 -13.66
CA LEU A 162 -13.35 2.06 -14.73
C LEU A 162 -14.63 2.87 -15.01
N SER A 163 -15.77 2.19 -15.13
CA SER A 163 -17.05 2.78 -15.53
C SER A 163 -17.77 3.55 -14.43
N THR A 164 -17.49 3.28 -13.15
CA THR A 164 -18.20 3.90 -12.02
C THR A 164 -17.41 5.07 -11.41
N LYS A 165 -18.07 6.19 -11.12
CA LYS A 165 -17.42 7.34 -10.47
C LYS A 165 -17.00 6.99 -9.03
N HIS A 166 -15.94 7.63 -8.53
CA HIS A 166 -15.45 7.42 -7.17
C HIS A 166 -16.55 7.54 -6.10
N SER A 167 -17.34 8.62 -6.16
CA SER A 167 -18.47 8.86 -5.25
C SER A 167 -19.49 7.73 -5.26
N ASP A 168 -19.79 7.21 -6.45
CA ASP A 168 -20.83 6.19 -6.65
C ASP A 168 -20.35 4.83 -6.14
N ILE A 169 -19.06 4.51 -6.32
CA ILE A 169 -18.44 3.32 -5.71
C ILE A 169 -18.58 3.38 -4.19
N LEU A 170 -18.24 4.50 -3.55
CA LEU A 170 -18.39 4.64 -2.09
C LEU A 170 -19.86 4.59 -1.65
N ASN A 171 -20.79 5.10 -2.45
CA ASN A 171 -22.21 5.00 -2.16
C ASN A 171 -22.71 3.55 -2.26
N HIS A 172 -22.26 2.77 -3.25
CA HIS A 172 -22.56 1.34 -3.35
C HIS A 172 -22.00 0.55 -2.16
N ALA A 173 -20.80 0.88 -1.69
CA ALA A 173 -20.22 0.27 -0.49
C ALA A 173 -21.08 0.56 0.76
N LYS A 174 -21.52 1.81 0.95
CA LYS A 174 -22.41 2.18 2.06
C LYS A 174 -23.76 1.47 2.04
N GLN A 175 -24.31 1.16 0.86
CA GLN A 175 -25.54 0.36 0.76
C GLN A 175 -25.36 -1.06 1.31
N CYS A 176 -24.12 -1.53 1.44
CA CYS A 176 -23.77 -2.81 2.06
C CYS A 176 -23.74 -2.75 3.59
N SER A 177 -23.84 -1.57 4.23
CA SER A 177 -23.89 -1.45 5.70
C SER A 177 -25.13 -2.10 6.33
N ASN A 178 -26.09 -2.52 5.51
CA ASN A 178 -27.20 -3.38 5.92
C ASN A 178 -26.78 -4.84 6.18
N TYR A 179 -25.57 -5.23 5.76
CA TYR A 179 -25.00 -6.54 6.03
C TYR A 179 -24.15 -6.48 7.30
N GLU A 180 -24.10 -7.59 8.03
CA GLU A 180 -23.25 -7.75 9.21
C GLU A 180 -21.77 -7.42 8.90
N PRO A 181 -20.93 -7.13 9.91
CA PRO A 181 -19.50 -6.89 9.70
C PRO A 181 -18.89 -7.89 8.72
N ILE A 182 -18.00 -7.44 7.84
CA ILE A 182 -17.55 -8.24 6.68
C ILE A 182 -16.91 -9.58 7.09
N ASP A 183 -16.38 -9.65 8.30
CA ASP A 183 -15.86 -10.88 8.92
C ASP A 183 -16.94 -11.98 9.02
N LEU A 184 -18.21 -11.62 9.16
CA LEU A 184 -19.38 -12.51 9.21
C LEU A 184 -20.01 -12.75 7.82
N ILE A 185 -19.77 -11.87 6.85
CA ILE A 185 -20.30 -11.99 5.48
C ILE A 185 -19.74 -13.25 4.80
N GLY A 186 -18.51 -13.64 5.14
CA GLY A 186 -17.88 -14.81 4.56
C GLY A 186 -18.54 -16.15 4.93
N GLU A 187 -19.16 -16.19 6.11
CA GLU A 187 -19.82 -17.38 6.65
C GLU A 187 -21.32 -17.41 6.35
N THR A 188 -21.91 -16.25 6.10
CA THR A 188 -23.33 -16.11 5.80
C THR A 188 -23.55 -16.26 4.29
N ASN A 189 -24.54 -17.06 3.89
CA ASN A 189 -24.96 -17.22 2.47
C ASN A 189 -25.66 -15.95 1.95
N VAL A 190 -25.05 -14.78 2.13
CA VAL A 190 -25.61 -13.51 1.68
C VAL A 190 -25.31 -13.37 0.19
N ASP A 191 -26.37 -13.26 -0.59
CA ASP A 191 -26.32 -13.00 -2.03
C ASP A 191 -25.94 -11.53 -2.28
N ILE A 192 -24.66 -11.19 -2.06
CA ILE A 192 -24.13 -9.86 -2.33
C ILE A 192 -23.82 -9.75 -3.83
N PRO A 193 -24.47 -8.82 -4.57
CA PRO A 193 -24.17 -8.55 -5.96
C PRO A 193 -22.68 -8.24 -6.21
N SER A 194 -22.15 -8.66 -7.36
CA SER A 194 -20.74 -8.47 -7.73
C SER A 194 -20.24 -7.03 -7.52
N TYR A 195 -21.00 -6.05 -8.03
CA TYR A 195 -20.63 -4.63 -7.95
C TYR A 195 -20.54 -4.11 -6.50
N GLN A 196 -21.34 -4.65 -5.59
CA GLN A 196 -21.30 -4.30 -4.17
C GLN A 196 -20.03 -4.83 -3.49
N TRP A 197 -19.63 -6.06 -3.81
CA TRP A 197 -18.37 -6.61 -3.32
C TRP A 197 -17.16 -5.82 -3.84
N HIS A 198 -17.16 -5.49 -5.13
CA HIS A 198 -16.13 -4.63 -5.71
C HIS A 198 -16.10 -3.25 -5.03
N ALA A 199 -17.26 -2.67 -4.72
CA ALA A 199 -17.37 -1.42 -3.98
C ALA A 199 -16.75 -1.51 -2.58
N LEU A 200 -17.05 -2.56 -1.82
CA LEU A 200 -16.49 -2.81 -0.49
C LEU A 200 -14.96 -2.96 -0.53
N ALA A 201 -14.43 -3.68 -1.51
CA ALA A 201 -12.99 -3.82 -1.69
C ALA A 201 -12.31 -2.45 -1.96
N TYR A 202 -12.95 -1.61 -2.77
CA TYR A 202 -12.46 -0.26 -3.07
C TYR A 202 -12.53 0.67 -1.85
N GLU A 203 -13.66 0.71 -1.15
CA GLU A 203 -13.85 1.50 0.07
C GLU A 203 -12.82 1.09 1.13
N SER A 204 -12.66 -0.22 1.38
CA SER A 204 -11.65 -0.74 2.30
C SER A 204 -10.24 -0.28 1.93
N PHE A 205 -9.90 -0.17 0.65
CA PHE A 205 -8.61 0.38 0.25
C PHE A 205 -8.50 1.89 0.52
N ASN A 206 -9.55 2.63 0.16
CA ASN A 206 -9.59 4.08 0.16
C ASN A 206 -9.68 4.70 1.57
N ASP A 207 -10.47 4.11 2.45
CA ASP A 207 -10.83 4.69 3.74
C ASP A 207 -9.88 4.23 4.86
N LYS A 208 -9.13 3.15 4.63
CA LYS A 208 -8.13 2.65 5.59
C LYS A 208 -6.83 3.42 5.57
N HIS A 209 -6.53 4.25 4.56
CA HIS A 209 -5.23 4.88 4.46
C HIS A 209 -5.32 6.38 4.17
N TYR A 210 -4.39 7.13 4.75
CA TYR A 210 -4.14 8.51 4.37
C TYR A 210 -2.94 8.58 3.43
N LEU A 211 -3.00 9.55 2.51
CA LEU A 211 -1.95 9.78 1.52
C LEU A 211 -0.91 10.73 2.10
N GLY A 212 0.35 10.40 1.87
CA GLY A 212 1.46 11.34 2.06
C GLY A 212 2.50 11.21 0.95
N ILE A 213 3.46 12.13 0.98
CA ILE A 213 4.38 12.35 -0.12
C ILE A 213 5.81 12.41 0.42
N TRP A 214 6.67 11.58 -0.16
CA TRP A 214 8.10 11.58 0.11
C TRP A 214 8.89 12.04 -1.10
N LYS A 215 9.91 12.84 -0.82
CA LYS A 215 10.90 13.27 -1.79
C LYS A 215 12.26 12.67 -1.43
N SER A 216 12.92 12.01 -2.38
CA SER A 216 14.23 11.38 -2.14
C SER A 216 15.30 12.44 -1.83
N HIS A 217 16.27 12.15 -0.97
CA HIS A 217 17.46 12.99 -0.78
C HIS A 217 18.14 13.36 -2.11
N GLU A 218 18.75 14.55 -2.22
CA GLU A 218 19.36 15.07 -3.44
C GLU A 218 20.41 14.11 -4.02
N ASP A 219 21.29 13.59 -3.14
CA ASP A 219 22.33 12.60 -3.46
C ASP A 219 21.84 11.16 -3.66
N SER A 220 20.54 10.93 -3.46
CA SER A 220 19.92 9.62 -3.65
C SER A 220 18.82 9.70 -4.72
N GLU A 221 18.22 8.56 -5.02
CA GLU A 221 17.01 8.46 -5.82
C GLU A 221 16.22 7.22 -5.37
N PHE A 222 14.92 7.25 -5.58
CA PHE A 222 14.10 6.05 -5.50
C PHE A 222 14.34 5.17 -6.73
N VAL A 223 14.30 3.86 -6.54
CA VAL A 223 14.35 2.87 -7.62
C VAL A 223 12.99 2.20 -7.79
N LEU A 224 12.69 1.74 -9.00
CA LEU A 224 11.40 1.13 -9.33
C LEU A 224 11.61 -0.31 -9.80
N GLY A 225 11.11 -1.27 -9.02
CA GLY A 225 11.05 -2.68 -9.44
C GLY A 225 9.76 -3.01 -10.20
N ASN A 226 9.77 -4.12 -10.94
CA ASN A 226 8.63 -4.64 -11.70
C ASN A 226 7.38 -4.90 -10.84
N ASN A 227 7.57 -5.32 -9.58
CA ASN A 227 6.50 -5.61 -8.64
C ASN A 227 6.32 -4.51 -7.57
N CYS A 228 6.88 -3.32 -7.81
CA CYS A 228 7.05 -2.32 -6.75
C CYS A 228 5.96 -1.25 -6.68
N TYR A 229 4.91 -1.37 -7.50
CA TYR A 229 3.78 -0.44 -7.47
C TYR A 229 2.74 -0.90 -6.43
N GLY A 230 2.79 -0.31 -5.24
CA GLY A 230 1.92 -0.68 -4.12
C GLY A 230 2.50 -1.77 -3.22
N VAL A 231 3.83 -1.89 -3.16
CA VAL A 231 4.50 -2.75 -2.17
C VAL A 231 4.14 -2.28 -0.78
N TRP A 232 3.86 -3.25 0.08
CA TRP A 232 3.50 -2.98 1.46
C TRP A 232 4.69 -3.18 2.38
N GLU A 233 4.69 -2.44 3.49
CA GLU A 233 5.66 -2.65 4.56
C GLU A 233 5.04 -2.37 5.93
N GLY A 234 5.55 -3.08 6.93
CA GLY A 234 5.21 -2.84 8.33
C GLY A 234 3.90 -3.46 8.79
N THR A 235 3.75 -3.55 10.11
CA THR A 235 2.54 -4.00 10.78
C THR A 235 2.12 -3.02 11.87
N LEU A 236 0.82 -2.98 12.17
CA LEU A 236 0.26 -2.23 13.30
C LEU A 236 -0.50 -3.22 14.19
N ALA A 237 -0.06 -3.39 15.44
CA ALA A 237 -0.60 -4.39 16.36
C ALA A 237 -0.66 -5.81 15.74
N GLY A 238 0.36 -6.17 14.95
CA GLY A 238 0.46 -7.45 14.25
C GLY A 238 -0.37 -7.55 12.97
N SER A 239 -1.24 -6.58 12.67
CA SER A 239 -1.94 -6.51 11.39
C SER A 239 -0.99 -5.97 10.31
N PRO A 240 -0.85 -6.63 9.15
CA PRO A 240 -0.01 -6.14 8.06
C PRO A 240 -0.58 -4.88 7.41
N LEU A 241 0.16 -4.34 6.44
CA LEU A 241 -0.23 -3.21 5.58
C LEU A 241 -0.19 -1.84 6.29
N LEU A 242 0.81 -1.61 7.15
CA LEU A 242 0.98 -0.28 7.76
C LEU A 242 1.29 0.79 6.68
N TYR A 243 2.19 0.48 5.75
CA TYR A 243 2.54 1.34 4.62
C TYR A 243 2.24 0.65 3.30
N ARG A 244 1.86 1.43 2.28
CA ARG A 244 1.88 1.05 0.86
C ARG A 244 2.63 2.11 0.07
N ILE A 245 3.57 1.68 -0.74
CA ILE A 245 4.57 2.53 -1.38
C ILE A 245 4.36 2.52 -2.90
N TYR A 246 4.25 3.71 -3.49
CA TYR A 246 4.04 3.91 -4.91
C TYR A 246 5.11 4.85 -5.45
N VAL A 247 6.22 4.28 -5.93
CA VAL A 247 7.31 5.06 -6.54
C VAL A 247 6.82 5.60 -7.89
N THR A 248 6.65 6.92 -7.98
CA THR A 248 6.16 7.58 -9.20
C THR A 248 7.31 8.13 -10.06
N SER A 249 8.50 8.28 -9.48
CA SER A 249 9.70 8.78 -10.16
C SER A 249 10.95 8.55 -9.30
N PRO A 250 12.16 8.84 -9.81
CA PRO A 250 13.39 8.80 -9.01
C PRO A 250 13.39 9.77 -7.82
N LYS A 251 12.54 10.80 -7.84
CA LYS A 251 12.54 11.87 -6.82
C LYS A 251 11.32 11.87 -5.92
N ILE A 252 10.22 11.29 -6.33
CA ILE A 252 8.93 11.36 -5.64
C ILE A 252 8.34 9.96 -5.49
N THR A 253 7.83 9.71 -4.29
CA THR A 253 7.08 8.52 -3.94
C THR A 253 5.80 8.95 -3.23
N ILE A 254 4.68 8.35 -3.62
CA ILE A 254 3.40 8.48 -2.91
C ILE A 254 3.31 7.32 -1.93
N VAL A 255 2.86 7.60 -0.71
CA VAL A 255 2.73 6.62 0.36
C VAL A 255 1.31 6.65 0.89
N LEU A 256 0.72 5.48 1.11
CA LEU A 256 -0.51 5.33 1.86
C LEU A 256 -0.16 4.71 3.22
N LYS A 257 -0.45 5.40 4.32
CA LYS A 257 -0.26 4.85 5.69
C LYS A 257 -1.62 4.55 6.31
N LEU A 258 -1.70 3.44 7.05
CA LEU A 258 -2.92 3.00 7.74
C LEU A 258 -3.41 4.08 8.71
N ASN A 259 -4.65 4.51 8.53
CA ASN A 259 -5.32 5.57 9.29
C ASN A 259 -5.34 5.30 10.80
N MET A 260 -5.50 4.03 11.19
CA MET A 260 -5.50 3.62 12.61
C MET A 260 -4.18 3.90 13.34
N SER A 261 -3.07 4.11 12.61
CA SER A 261 -1.80 4.47 13.24
C SER A 261 -1.84 5.85 13.91
N LYS A 262 -2.90 6.63 13.68
CA LYS A 262 -3.09 7.94 14.33
C LYS A 262 -3.44 7.83 15.80
N THR A 263 -4.35 6.90 16.09
CA THR A 263 -4.97 6.76 17.42
C THR A 263 -4.20 5.77 18.28
N LEU A 264 -3.44 4.87 17.65
CA LEU A 264 -2.65 3.87 18.33
C LEU A 264 -1.22 4.38 18.65
N PRO A 265 -0.63 3.97 19.78
CA PRO A 265 0.75 4.30 20.12
C PRO A 265 1.73 3.78 19.07
N SER A 266 2.79 4.54 18.79
CA SER A 266 3.80 4.19 17.78
C SER A 266 4.59 2.93 18.15
N GLU A 267 4.60 2.51 19.41
CA GLU A 267 5.21 1.26 19.87
C GLU A 267 4.49 0.01 19.35
N LEU A 268 3.25 0.17 18.85
CA LEU A 268 2.51 -0.89 18.15
C LEU A 268 2.85 -0.97 16.67
N GLU A 269 3.56 0.01 16.12
CA GLU A 269 4.11 -0.05 14.78
C GLU A 269 5.38 -0.92 14.77
N ASP A 270 5.40 -1.94 13.93
CA ASP A 270 6.61 -2.69 13.60
C ASP A 270 6.94 -2.43 12.13
N SER A 271 7.80 -1.44 11.90
CA SER A 271 8.19 -0.99 10.57
C SER A 271 9.59 -0.38 10.58
N THR A 272 10.32 -0.63 9.50
CA THR A 272 11.59 0.04 9.19
C THR A 272 11.40 1.48 8.71
N LEU A 273 10.15 1.89 8.45
CA LEU A 273 9.76 3.21 7.97
C LEU A 273 9.07 4.06 9.05
N SER A 274 8.99 3.62 10.30
CA SER A 274 8.34 4.38 11.38
C SER A 274 8.99 5.74 11.65
N ASP A 275 10.29 5.88 11.38
CA ASP A 275 11.01 7.16 11.49
C ASP A 275 10.84 8.07 10.25
N HIS A 276 10.09 7.66 9.23
CA HIS A 276 9.89 8.48 8.04
C HIS A 276 8.86 9.58 8.31
N PRO A 277 9.18 10.85 8.02
CA PRO A 277 8.25 11.95 8.26
C PRO A 277 7.02 11.80 7.36
N LEU A 278 5.85 11.67 7.99
CA LEU A 278 4.57 11.59 7.29
C LEU A 278 3.48 12.27 8.12
N GLY A 279 3.09 13.47 7.70
CA GLY A 279 1.97 14.20 8.29
C GLY A 279 0.66 13.93 7.57
N PHE A 280 -0.46 14.15 8.27
CA PHE A 280 -1.79 14.18 7.66
C PHE A 280 -1.93 15.39 6.73
N PRO A 281 -2.72 15.28 5.65
CA PRO A 281 -3.07 16.45 4.86
C PRO A 281 -3.84 17.46 5.71
N GLN A 282 -3.57 18.74 5.46
CA GLN A 282 -4.41 19.82 5.96
C GLN A 282 -5.62 19.98 5.04
N THR A 283 -6.81 19.76 5.59
CA THR A 283 -8.08 19.85 4.83
C THR A 283 -8.71 21.23 5.02
N ALA A 284 -9.02 21.89 3.91
CA ALA A 284 -9.79 23.13 3.87
C ALA A 284 -11.15 22.86 3.20
N TYR A 285 -12.20 22.79 4.02
CA TYR A 285 -13.57 22.53 3.56
C TYR A 285 -14.18 23.80 2.93
N HIS A 286 -14.53 23.73 1.65
CA HIS A 286 -15.08 24.86 0.91
C HIS A 286 -16.50 25.17 1.38
N ARG A 287 -16.69 26.28 2.10
CA ARG A 287 -17.95 26.63 2.79
C ARG A 287 -18.42 25.51 3.73
N GLY A 288 -17.48 24.80 4.34
CA GLY A 288 -17.81 23.77 5.33
C GLY A 288 -18.58 24.35 6.52
N PRO A 289 -19.44 23.57 7.19
CA PRO A 289 -20.05 23.97 8.44
C PRO A 289 -18.98 24.43 9.42
N GLY A 290 -19.21 25.52 10.16
CA GLY A 290 -18.25 26.00 11.17
C GLY A 290 -17.83 24.93 12.19
N ALA A 291 -18.70 23.93 12.42
CA ALA A 291 -18.40 22.76 13.24
C ALA A 291 -17.20 21.92 12.75
N LEU A 292 -16.92 21.87 11.44
CA LEU A 292 -15.76 21.14 10.89
C LEU A 292 -14.42 21.78 11.25
N GLY A 293 -14.40 23.09 11.49
CA GLY A 293 -13.22 23.80 11.97
C GLY A 293 -13.18 23.98 13.48
N ASN A 294 -14.22 23.53 14.21
CA ASN A 294 -14.34 23.77 15.63
C ASN A 294 -13.78 22.58 16.44
N ILE A 295 -12.57 22.77 16.94
CA ILE A 295 -11.87 21.79 17.81
C ILE A 295 -12.68 21.47 19.08
N LEU A 296 -13.59 22.36 19.50
CA LEU A 296 -14.43 22.17 20.68
C LEU A 296 -15.73 21.39 20.40
N ALA A 297 -16.07 21.12 19.13
CA ALA A 297 -17.24 20.32 18.80
C ALA A 297 -17.02 18.85 19.21
N SER A 298 -18.08 18.16 19.63
CA SER A 298 -17.98 16.72 19.93
C SER A 298 -17.64 15.93 18.67
N SER A 299 -16.98 14.78 18.81
CA SER A 299 -16.69 13.88 17.68
C SER A 299 -17.96 13.54 16.89
N LYS A 300 -19.07 13.31 17.58
CA LYS A 300 -20.38 13.05 16.96
C LYS A 300 -20.86 14.23 16.12
N ASP A 301 -20.80 15.45 16.64
CA ASP A 301 -21.22 16.66 15.91
C ASP A 301 -20.34 16.91 14.68
N GLN A 302 -19.03 16.64 14.79
CA GLN A 302 -18.09 16.72 13.68
C GLN A 302 -18.40 15.67 12.60
N ILE A 303 -18.71 14.43 12.98
CA ILE A 303 -19.17 13.37 12.04
C ILE A 303 -20.43 13.82 11.31
N GLU A 304 -21.45 14.25 12.05
CA GLU A 304 -22.72 14.66 11.47
C GLU A 304 -22.54 15.88 10.55
N ALA A 305 -21.68 16.82 10.94
CA ALA A 305 -21.32 17.98 10.11
C ALA A 305 -20.61 17.55 8.82
N LEU A 306 -19.66 16.61 8.91
CA LEU A 306 -18.92 16.08 7.77
C LEU A 306 -19.85 15.34 6.82
N GLN A 307 -20.70 14.45 7.34
CA GLN A 307 -21.68 13.72 6.55
C GLN A 307 -22.67 14.65 5.85
N ARG A 308 -23.08 15.75 6.50
CA ARG A 308 -23.90 16.79 5.87
C ARG A 308 -23.13 17.52 4.77
N HIS A 309 -21.87 17.90 5.02
CA HIS A 309 -21.02 18.59 4.06
C HIS A 309 -20.76 17.75 2.80
N LEU A 310 -20.44 16.46 2.97
CA LEU A 310 -20.17 15.54 1.85
C LEU A 310 -21.38 15.30 0.93
N LYS A 311 -22.59 15.67 1.37
CA LYS A 311 -23.81 15.62 0.55
C LYS A 311 -24.02 16.91 -0.27
N LEU A 312 -23.25 17.97 -0.01
CA LEU A 312 -23.37 19.24 -0.70
C LEU A 312 -22.62 19.22 -2.04
N PRO A 313 -23.13 19.88 -3.08
CA PRO A 313 -22.51 19.89 -4.42
C PRO A 313 -21.17 20.62 -4.47
N ASN A 314 -20.84 21.43 -3.46
CA ASN A 314 -19.60 22.20 -3.40
C ASN A 314 -18.44 21.47 -2.71
N CYS A 315 -18.64 20.26 -2.17
CA CYS A 315 -17.58 19.51 -1.48
C CYS A 315 -16.43 19.11 -2.42
N ASP A 316 -16.68 19.04 -3.74
CA ASP A 316 -15.64 18.80 -4.76
C ASP A 316 -14.55 19.90 -4.78
N ASN A 317 -14.87 21.09 -4.26
CA ASN A 317 -13.95 22.21 -4.14
C ASN A 317 -13.14 22.22 -2.83
N ASP A 318 -13.34 21.23 -1.94
CA ASP A 318 -12.51 21.08 -0.76
C ASP A 318 -11.05 20.89 -1.19
N GLN A 319 -10.12 21.45 -0.42
CA GLN A 319 -8.70 21.38 -0.74
C GLN A 319 -7.94 20.58 0.31
N PHE A 320 -7.02 19.74 -0.14
CA PHE A 320 -6.16 18.91 0.69
C PHE A 320 -4.71 19.31 0.44
N THR A 321 -4.05 19.84 1.47
CA THR A 321 -2.66 20.28 1.39
C THR A 321 -1.74 19.27 2.06
N PHE A 322 -0.88 18.65 1.26
CA PHE A 322 0.10 17.65 1.67
C PHE A 322 1.47 18.31 1.84
N SER A 323 2.18 17.98 2.92
CA SER A 323 3.61 18.27 3.04
C SER A 323 4.41 17.31 2.17
N ILE A 324 5.36 17.82 1.40
CA ILE A 324 6.31 17.03 0.62
C ILE A 324 7.56 16.83 1.50
N ASN A 325 7.66 15.68 2.15
CA ASN A 325 8.71 15.45 3.13
C ASN A 325 10.00 14.99 2.45
N GLN A 326 11.04 15.81 2.55
CA GLN A 326 12.38 15.51 2.05
C GLN A 326 13.04 14.46 2.96
N LEU A 327 13.29 13.27 2.42
CA LEU A 327 13.94 12.18 3.14
C LEU A 327 15.45 12.41 3.25
N THR A 328 16.04 11.90 4.33
CA THR A 328 17.48 11.71 4.46
C THR A 328 17.98 10.63 3.51
N VAL A 329 19.30 10.58 3.26
CA VAL A 329 19.92 9.47 2.49
C VAL A 329 19.55 8.10 3.08
N ASN A 330 19.52 8.00 4.41
CA ASN A 330 19.17 6.76 5.08
C ASN A 330 17.71 6.36 4.85
N GLN A 331 16.78 7.30 5.03
CA GLN A 331 15.36 7.06 4.81
C GLN A 331 15.07 6.70 3.35
N THR A 332 15.69 7.37 2.36
CA THR A 332 15.55 6.96 0.94
C THR A 332 16.04 5.53 0.73
N TYR A 333 17.18 5.17 1.33
CA TYR A 333 17.73 3.82 1.21
C TYR A 333 16.78 2.77 1.79
N LEU A 334 16.13 3.02 2.93
CA LEU A 334 15.18 2.06 3.52
C LEU A 334 13.97 1.82 2.62
N VAL A 335 13.47 2.85 1.93
CA VAL A 335 12.44 2.68 0.90
C VAL A 335 12.96 1.82 -0.25
N ASN A 336 14.17 2.09 -0.74
CA ASN A 336 14.77 1.29 -1.81
C ASN A 336 15.04 -0.15 -1.37
N GLN A 337 15.42 -0.39 -0.12
CA GLN A 337 15.63 -1.72 0.41
C GLN A 337 14.35 -2.55 0.30
N ILE A 338 13.20 -1.97 0.62
CA ILE A 338 11.89 -2.63 0.46
C ILE A 338 11.63 -2.98 -1.01
N VAL A 339 11.91 -2.06 -1.93
CA VAL A 339 11.83 -2.34 -3.38
C VAL A 339 12.74 -3.51 -3.77
N LEU A 340 14.01 -3.49 -3.33
CA LEU A 340 14.98 -4.55 -3.64
C LEU A 340 14.64 -5.90 -3.01
N GLU A 341 14.01 -5.92 -1.83
CA GLU A 341 13.51 -7.14 -1.18
C GLU A 341 12.31 -7.75 -1.91
N ASN A 342 11.52 -6.94 -2.62
CA ASN A 342 10.34 -7.38 -3.36
C ASN A 342 10.59 -7.54 -4.88
N LEU A 343 11.86 -7.49 -5.31
CA LEU A 343 12.23 -7.83 -6.68
C LEU A 343 12.10 -9.34 -6.90
N ASP A 344 11.51 -9.71 -8.02
CA ASP A 344 11.63 -11.09 -8.50
C ASP A 344 13.09 -11.37 -8.92
N PRO A 345 13.55 -12.63 -8.86
CA PRO A 345 14.90 -12.99 -9.32
C PRO A 345 15.21 -12.54 -10.75
N ASP A 346 14.21 -12.60 -11.63
CA ASP A 346 14.26 -12.14 -13.03
C ASP A 346 13.56 -10.78 -13.23
N GLY A 347 13.35 -10.04 -12.14
CA GLY A 347 12.60 -8.80 -12.11
C GLY A 347 13.34 -7.64 -12.78
N LEU A 348 12.58 -6.73 -13.38
CA LEU A 348 13.13 -5.48 -13.92
C LEU A 348 13.36 -4.48 -12.77
N LEU A 349 14.55 -3.87 -12.73
CA LEU A 349 14.86 -2.74 -11.86
C LEU A 349 15.17 -1.49 -12.70
N VAL A 350 14.41 -0.43 -12.49
CA VAL A 350 14.49 0.84 -13.21
C VAL A 350 15.07 1.93 -12.29
N PHE A 351 16.01 2.70 -12.81
CA PHE A 351 16.74 3.75 -12.11
C PHE A 351 17.27 4.77 -13.13
N THR A 352 17.68 5.96 -12.67
CA THR A 352 18.15 7.04 -13.56
C THR A 352 19.66 7.23 -13.46
N SER A 353 20.25 7.06 -12.29
CA SER A 353 21.68 7.28 -12.07
C SER A 353 22.40 6.00 -11.65
N ARG A 354 23.27 5.51 -12.53
CA ARG A 354 24.18 4.38 -12.25
C ARG A 354 24.94 4.55 -10.93
N ARG A 355 25.45 5.76 -10.67
CA ARG A 355 26.21 6.07 -9.45
C ARG A 355 25.33 5.94 -8.20
N LYS A 356 24.11 6.46 -8.23
CA LYS A 356 23.19 6.40 -7.09
C LYS A 356 22.70 4.98 -6.85
N LEU A 357 22.34 4.26 -7.91
CA LEU A 357 21.99 2.84 -7.78
C LEU A 357 23.16 2.02 -7.23
N LEU A 358 24.38 2.23 -7.73
CA LEU A 358 25.56 1.52 -7.22
C LEU A 358 25.74 1.72 -5.71
N SER A 359 25.60 2.96 -5.24
CA SER A 359 25.63 3.26 -3.80
C SER A 359 24.55 2.50 -3.02
N THR A 360 23.30 2.54 -3.49
CA THR A 360 22.18 1.80 -2.89
C THR A 360 22.42 0.29 -2.87
N ALA A 361 22.89 -0.29 -3.98
CA ALA A 361 23.12 -1.71 -4.14
C ALA A 361 24.31 -2.21 -3.29
N GLN A 362 25.39 -1.43 -3.20
CA GLN A 362 26.51 -1.74 -2.32
C GLN A 362 26.10 -1.72 -0.84
N ARG A 363 25.24 -0.76 -0.46
CA ARG A 363 24.69 -0.70 0.89
C ARG A 363 23.77 -1.87 1.18
N TYR A 364 22.98 -2.31 0.19
CA TYR A 364 22.17 -3.52 0.30
C TYR A 364 23.04 -4.77 0.45
N ASP A 365 24.18 -4.89 -0.23
CA ASP A 365 25.05 -6.08 -0.10
C ASP A 365 25.87 -6.10 1.22
N SER A 366 25.88 -5.00 1.99
CA SER A 366 26.63 -4.95 3.25
C SER A 366 26.06 -5.90 4.33
N PRO A 367 26.89 -6.45 5.21
CA PRO A 367 26.43 -7.35 6.29
C PRO A 367 25.75 -6.61 7.45
N GLU A 368 25.66 -5.27 7.42
CA GLU A 368 25.36 -4.43 8.59
C GLU A 368 23.90 -4.48 9.09
N TRP A 369 23.06 -5.40 8.61
CA TRP A 369 21.62 -5.38 8.92
C TRP A 369 21.08 -6.77 9.27
N PRO A 370 20.18 -6.86 10.27
CA PRO A 370 19.69 -8.14 10.82
C PRO A 370 18.68 -8.86 9.92
N PHE A 371 18.37 -8.31 8.74
CA PHE A 371 17.33 -8.85 7.86
C PHE A 371 17.90 -9.88 6.88
N TRP A 372 17.09 -10.90 6.61
CA TRP A 372 17.36 -11.89 5.58
C TRP A 372 17.18 -11.22 4.20
N LYS A 373 18.30 -10.89 3.56
CA LYS A 373 18.32 -10.23 2.24
C LYS A 373 18.15 -11.29 1.15
N GLN A 374 16.90 -11.63 0.84
CA GLN A 374 16.55 -12.68 -0.12
C GLN A 374 17.24 -12.50 -1.47
N ASN A 375 17.37 -11.25 -1.94
CA ASN A 375 17.95 -10.92 -3.23
C ASN A 375 19.44 -10.57 -3.17
N ARG A 376 20.15 -10.87 -2.07
CA ARG A 376 21.54 -10.43 -1.88
C ARG A 376 22.47 -10.88 -3.00
N GLU A 377 22.39 -12.14 -3.43
CA GLU A 377 23.25 -12.67 -4.48
C GLU A 377 23.04 -11.96 -5.82
N ALA A 378 21.78 -11.79 -6.24
CA ALA A 378 21.42 -11.05 -7.45
C ALA A 378 21.90 -9.59 -7.38
N ILE A 379 21.74 -8.93 -6.23
CA ILE A 379 22.21 -7.56 -6.03
C ILE A 379 23.74 -7.47 -6.02
N ALA A 380 24.45 -8.48 -5.50
CA ALA A 380 25.92 -8.53 -5.56
C ALA A 380 26.43 -8.63 -7.01
N GLU A 381 25.78 -9.42 -7.86
CA GLU A 381 26.07 -9.47 -9.30
C GLU A 381 25.78 -8.13 -9.99
N LEU A 382 24.65 -7.50 -9.65
CA LEU A 382 24.34 -6.14 -10.12
C LEU A 382 25.42 -5.13 -9.70
N VAL A 383 25.95 -5.21 -8.47
CA VAL A 383 27.06 -4.36 -8.03
C VAL A 383 28.31 -4.55 -8.89
N LYS A 384 28.68 -5.81 -9.20
CA LYS A 384 29.82 -6.09 -10.10
C LYS A 384 29.60 -5.48 -11.48
N TYR A 385 28.41 -5.68 -12.04
CA TYR A 385 28.03 -5.09 -13.32
C TYR A 385 28.08 -3.55 -13.29
N LEU A 386 27.49 -2.90 -12.28
CA LEU A 386 27.50 -1.46 -12.12
C LEU A 386 28.91 -0.89 -11.94
N LYS A 387 29.84 -1.60 -11.29
CA LYS A 387 31.25 -1.21 -11.17
C LYS A 387 32.03 -1.32 -12.47
N SER A 388 31.72 -2.31 -13.32
CA SER A 388 32.48 -2.60 -14.54
C SER A 388 32.46 -1.48 -15.60
N GLY A 389 31.56 -0.50 -15.48
CA GLY A 389 31.36 0.53 -16.50
C GLY A 389 30.70 0.02 -17.78
N ALA A 390 30.41 -1.29 -17.92
CA ALA A 390 29.75 -1.84 -19.09
C ALA A 390 28.37 -1.18 -19.29
N ASN A 391 28.07 -0.76 -20.52
CA ASN A 391 26.79 -0.15 -20.91
C ASN A 391 25.83 -1.17 -21.56
N GLY A 392 26.03 -2.48 -21.32
CA GLY A 392 25.29 -3.56 -22.00
C GLY A 392 24.23 -4.20 -21.10
N SER A 393 23.01 -4.37 -21.62
CA SER A 393 21.92 -5.08 -20.93
C SER A 393 22.39 -6.41 -20.32
N LEU A 394 22.09 -6.64 -19.04
CA LEU A 394 22.35 -7.89 -18.29
C LEU A 394 21.41 -9.04 -18.73
N THR A 395 21.00 -9.09 -19.99
CA THR A 395 20.11 -10.15 -20.53
C THR A 395 20.89 -11.44 -20.86
N GLY A 396 21.92 -11.76 -20.08
CA GLY A 396 22.89 -12.81 -20.39
C GLY A 396 22.57 -14.14 -19.72
N ASN A 397 22.10 -15.10 -20.53
CA ASN A 397 22.34 -16.55 -20.41
C ASN A 397 22.26 -17.13 -18.98
N ILE A 398 21.08 -17.14 -18.37
CA ILE A 398 20.78 -18.18 -17.39
C ILE A 398 20.76 -19.48 -18.19
N SER A 399 21.86 -20.21 -18.10
CA SER A 399 22.01 -21.52 -18.71
C SER A 399 20.93 -22.41 -18.07
N GLU A 400 20.04 -22.97 -18.88
CA GLU A 400 19.11 -24.01 -18.42
C GLU A 400 19.88 -25.04 -17.59
N PRO A 401 19.44 -25.39 -16.37
CA PRO A 401 20.03 -26.50 -15.66
C PRO A 401 19.69 -27.76 -16.45
N GLY A 402 20.69 -28.30 -17.13
CA GLY A 402 20.59 -29.51 -17.92
C GLY A 402 19.91 -30.61 -17.12
N ALA A 403 18.82 -31.14 -17.68
CA ALA A 403 18.08 -32.28 -17.18
C ALA A 403 19.03 -33.47 -16.97
N SER A 404 19.52 -33.60 -15.74
CA SER A 404 20.29 -34.75 -15.26
C SER A 404 19.41 -35.43 -14.22
N THR A 405 18.73 -36.48 -14.65
CA THR A 405 17.92 -37.36 -13.80
C THR A 405 18.80 -37.92 -12.67
N PRO A 406 18.50 -37.71 -11.38
CA PRO A 406 19.15 -38.44 -10.32
C PRO A 406 18.33 -39.69 -9.99
N ALA A 407 19.00 -40.83 -10.10
CA ALA A 407 18.53 -42.11 -9.63
C ALA A 407 18.29 -42.07 -8.11
N LEU A 408 17.22 -42.76 -7.72
CA LEU A 408 16.78 -43.04 -6.36
C LEU A 408 17.90 -43.72 -5.57
N GLY A 409 18.37 -43.11 -4.48
CA GLY A 409 19.40 -43.66 -3.60
C GLY A 409 19.21 -43.21 -2.16
N ASN A 410 18.94 -44.17 -1.29
CA ASN A 410 18.65 -44.04 0.14
C ASN A 410 19.74 -43.30 0.92
N THR A 411 19.36 -42.36 1.80
CA THR A 411 20.15 -42.01 2.99
C THR A 411 19.29 -41.57 4.18
N THR A 412 19.54 -42.26 5.28
CA THR A 412 19.13 -42.11 6.69
C THR A 412 19.44 -40.70 7.26
N PRO A 413 18.65 -40.17 8.21
CA PRO A 413 18.89 -38.84 8.78
C PRO A 413 19.94 -38.89 9.89
N SER A 414 20.97 -38.04 9.78
CA SER A 414 21.90 -37.73 10.86
C SER A 414 21.57 -36.36 11.48
N ASN A 415 21.26 -36.36 12.77
CA ASN A 415 21.31 -35.19 13.64
C ASN A 415 22.71 -34.55 13.63
N PRO A 416 22.78 -33.24 13.93
CA PRO A 416 23.81 -32.79 14.85
C PRO A 416 23.26 -31.97 16.01
N THR A 417 23.66 -32.40 17.20
CA THR A 417 23.62 -31.70 18.48
C THR A 417 24.94 -30.96 18.67
N SER A 418 24.90 -29.65 18.98
CA SER A 418 25.81 -28.92 19.92
C SER A 418 25.70 -27.41 19.64
N VAL A 419 25.16 -26.59 20.54
CA VAL A 419 25.79 -26.00 21.75
C VAL A 419 26.87 -24.95 21.44
N GLY A 420 26.64 -23.71 21.90
CA GLY A 420 27.64 -22.65 21.94
C GLY A 420 27.09 -21.35 22.55
N ARG A 421 27.08 -21.28 23.89
CA ARG A 421 26.76 -20.10 24.72
C ARG A 421 27.63 -18.88 24.38
N PHE A 422 27.04 -17.70 24.46
CA PHE A 422 27.67 -16.51 25.05
C PHE A 422 26.57 -15.67 25.74
N GLN A 423 26.60 -15.64 27.07
CA GLN A 423 25.88 -14.72 27.94
C GLN A 423 26.87 -14.25 29.00
N ASP A 424 27.01 -12.94 29.13
CA ASP A 424 27.63 -12.14 30.20
C ASP A 424 27.59 -10.70 29.65
N LYS A 425 27.02 -9.67 30.27
CA LYS A 425 26.90 -9.25 31.67
C LYS A 425 25.74 -8.26 31.76
N LEU A 426 25.05 -8.20 32.90
CA LEU A 426 24.67 -6.95 33.57
C LEU A 426 24.22 -7.32 34.99
N GLY A 427 25.05 -6.95 35.97
CA GLY A 427 24.78 -7.16 37.39
C GLY A 427 23.85 -6.09 37.94
N PHE A 428 22.96 -6.52 38.83
CA PHE A 428 22.24 -5.66 39.75
C PHE A 428 22.79 -5.92 41.17
N GLU A 429 23.27 -4.87 41.82
CA GLU A 429 23.39 -4.83 43.28
C GLU A 429 22.15 -4.17 43.89
N PRO A 430 21.69 -4.61 45.07
CA PRO A 430 20.63 -3.96 45.83
C PRO A 430 21.22 -2.96 46.85
N SER A 431 20.52 -1.87 47.11
CA SER A 431 20.79 -1.00 48.27
C SER A 431 19.57 -0.94 49.18
N THR A 432 19.87 -1.13 50.46
CA THR A 432 19.03 -1.19 51.66
C THR A 432 18.69 0.19 52.25
N GLU A 433 17.49 0.24 52.82
CA GLU A 433 17.07 0.86 54.10
C GLU A 433 17.10 2.38 54.39
N GLY A 434 16.07 2.75 55.16
CA GLY A 434 15.85 4.02 55.87
C GLY A 434 14.43 4.54 55.57
N GLY A 435 13.37 4.32 56.36
CA GLY A 435 13.27 4.28 57.81
C GLY A 435 12.84 5.66 58.33
N ASP A 436 11.53 5.89 58.54
CA ASP A 436 11.07 6.48 59.80
C ASP A 436 9.54 6.53 59.96
N ALA A 437 9.14 6.33 61.21
CA ALA A 437 7.80 6.06 61.69
C ALA A 437 7.03 7.33 62.12
N LYS A 438 5.69 7.26 62.12
CA LYS A 438 4.92 7.78 63.25
C LYS A 438 3.53 7.15 63.42
N LYS A 439 3.30 6.75 64.67
CA LYS A 439 2.14 6.10 65.30
C LYS A 439 0.91 7.01 65.39
N THR A 440 -0.27 6.39 65.41
CA THR A 440 -1.33 6.36 66.47
C THR A 440 -2.64 6.00 65.76
N GLY A 441 -3.35 4.91 66.05
CA GLY A 441 -4.02 4.57 67.31
C GLY A 441 -5.56 4.61 67.10
N PRO A 442 -6.37 3.81 67.81
CA PRO A 442 -7.40 2.98 67.19
C PRO A 442 -8.85 3.36 67.52
N GLY A 443 -9.81 2.79 66.79
CA GLY A 443 -11.24 2.84 67.14
C GLY A 443 -12.06 1.77 66.43
N ALA A 444 -12.36 0.69 67.15
CA ALA A 444 -13.36 -0.32 66.78
C ALA A 444 -14.75 0.13 67.27
N ILE A 445 -15.79 -0.04 66.45
CA ILE A 445 -17.18 -0.17 66.90
C ILE A 445 -17.85 -1.25 66.06
N GLU A 446 -18.59 -2.09 66.77
CA GLU A 446 -19.22 -3.33 66.38
C GLU A 446 -20.77 -3.15 66.34
N VAL A 447 -21.43 -3.97 65.52
CA VAL A 447 -22.86 -4.41 65.57
C VAL A 447 -23.97 -3.41 65.22
N LYS A 448 -24.79 -3.73 64.20
CA LYS A 448 -26.18 -4.20 64.39
C LYS A 448 -26.89 -4.65 63.11
N ASP A 449 -27.47 -5.84 63.23
CA ASP A 449 -28.49 -6.44 62.36
C ASP A 449 -29.78 -5.60 62.31
N GLY A 450 -30.46 -5.64 61.16
CA GLY A 450 -31.75 -4.98 60.94
C GLY A 450 -32.40 -5.44 59.64
N GLU A 451 -33.29 -6.42 59.79
CA GLU A 451 -34.43 -6.88 58.99
C GLU A 451 -34.76 -6.24 57.62
N PHE A 452 -35.06 -7.15 56.67
CA PHE A 452 -35.71 -6.93 55.38
C PHE A 452 -37.15 -6.42 55.51
N PRO A 453 -37.65 -5.73 54.46
CA PRO A 453 -38.83 -6.26 53.80
C PRO A 453 -38.69 -6.36 52.27
N SER A 454 -39.27 -7.45 51.79
CA SER A 454 -39.81 -7.76 50.45
C SER A 454 -39.92 -6.60 49.43
N GLY A 455 -39.48 -6.86 48.19
CA GLY A 455 -40.01 -6.13 47.04
C GLY A 455 -39.21 -6.26 45.75
N GLU A 456 -39.72 -7.10 44.84
CA GLU A 456 -39.64 -6.98 43.39
C GLU A 456 -38.33 -7.33 42.64
N THR A 457 -38.42 -8.50 42.02
CA THR A 457 -37.63 -9.07 40.94
C THR A 457 -37.57 -8.17 39.71
N LYS A 458 -36.36 -7.72 39.34
CA LYS A 458 -36.01 -7.44 37.94
C LYS A 458 -34.67 -8.09 37.62
N MET A 459 -34.72 -9.06 36.69
CA MET A 459 -33.54 -9.68 36.09
C MET A 459 -32.72 -8.61 35.37
N LEU A 460 -31.56 -8.28 35.93
CA LEU A 460 -30.45 -7.69 35.19
C LEU A 460 -29.49 -8.84 34.86
N VAL A 461 -29.46 -9.23 33.59
CA VAL A 461 -28.44 -10.12 33.04
C VAL A 461 -27.16 -9.30 32.96
N HIS A 462 -26.29 -9.48 33.96
CA HIS A 462 -24.90 -9.04 33.89
C HIS A 462 -24.15 -9.98 32.94
N HIS A 463 -23.72 -9.46 31.80
CA HIS A 463 -22.66 -10.07 31.00
C HIS A 463 -21.33 -9.65 31.64
N GLU A 464 -20.76 -10.52 32.47
CA GLU A 464 -19.38 -10.39 32.93
C GLU A 464 -18.45 -10.71 31.75
N SER A 465 -17.77 -9.69 31.24
CA SER A 465 -16.68 -9.84 30.29
C SER A 465 -15.44 -10.31 31.04
N PHE A 466 -15.04 -11.57 30.80
CA PHE A 466 -13.73 -12.10 31.14
C PHE A 466 -12.65 -11.40 30.31
N THR A 467 -11.82 -10.57 30.93
CA THR A 467 -10.51 -10.19 30.39
C THR A 467 -9.46 -10.38 31.47
N ASN A 468 -8.83 -11.55 31.48
CA ASN A 468 -7.57 -11.78 32.19
C ASN A 468 -6.76 -12.83 31.42
N TYR A 469 -5.82 -12.37 30.62
CA TYR A 469 -4.63 -13.13 30.21
C TYR A 469 -3.48 -12.14 29.99
N PRO A 470 -2.57 -11.97 30.96
CA PRO A 470 -1.22 -11.55 30.66
C PRO A 470 -0.35 -12.79 30.40
N GLU A 471 0.71 -12.60 29.60
CA GLU A 471 1.78 -13.55 29.32
C GLU A 471 1.56 -14.59 28.20
N LEU A 472 2.02 -14.25 26.99
CA LEU A 472 2.95 -15.06 26.17
C LEU A 472 3.16 -14.37 24.80
N LEU A 473 4.02 -13.36 24.74
CA LEU A 473 4.60 -12.89 23.48
C LEU A 473 6.09 -13.25 23.45
N ARG A 474 6.37 -14.55 23.23
CA ARG A 474 7.68 -14.97 22.73
C ARG A 474 7.74 -14.64 21.24
N ARG A 475 8.61 -13.69 20.89
CA ARG A 475 8.85 -13.24 19.51
C ARG A 475 9.68 -14.28 18.77
N GLU A 476 9.09 -14.93 17.77
CA GLU A 476 9.82 -15.62 16.70
C GLU A 476 9.94 -14.69 15.48
N PRO A 477 11.08 -14.72 14.75
CA PRO A 477 11.20 -14.01 13.47
C PRO A 477 10.29 -14.70 12.44
N ARG A 478 9.13 -14.09 12.14
CA ARG A 478 8.20 -14.62 11.14
C ARG A 478 8.70 -14.36 9.73
N ALA A 479 8.68 -15.41 8.91
CA ALA A 479 8.94 -15.35 7.48
C ALA A 479 7.95 -14.40 6.79
N ARG A 480 8.48 -13.41 6.07
CA ARG A 480 7.72 -12.57 5.15
C ARG A 480 7.37 -13.42 3.92
N SER A 481 6.07 -13.53 3.63
CA SER A 481 5.56 -14.17 2.41
C SER A 481 6.05 -13.40 1.19
N SER A 482 6.84 -14.06 0.33
CA SER A 482 7.26 -13.54 -0.99
C SER A 482 6.10 -13.39 -1.97
N ASP A 483 4.90 -13.82 -1.60
CA ASP A 483 3.71 -13.66 -2.41
C ASP A 483 3.15 -12.23 -2.22
N PRO A 484 3.18 -11.35 -3.25
CA PRO A 484 2.59 -10.02 -3.22
C PRO A 484 1.06 -10.12 -3.26
N SER A 485 0.45 -10.95 -2.42
CA SER A 485 -0.98 -11.15 -2.41
C SER A 485 -1.68 -10.01 -1.68
N PHE A 486 -2.78 -9.59 -2.28
CA PHE A 486 -3.75 -8.67 -1.69
C PHE A 486 -4.31 -9.32 -0.42
N ASN A 487 -4.02 -8.74 0.74
CA ASN A 487 -4.78 -9.04 1.96
C ASN A 487 -6.04 -8.18 1.91
N VAL A 488 -7.20 -8.77 1.59
CA VAL A 488 -8.47 -8.23 2.09
C VAL A 488 -8.52 -8.59 3.57
N PHE A 489 -7.67 -7.95 4.36
CA PHE A 489 -7.81 -8.06 5.79
C PHE A 489 -8.93 -7.09 6.15
N PHE A 490 -10.03 -7.66 6.59
CA PHE A 490 -11.04 -6.98 7.36
C PHE A 490 -10.59 -7.16 8.82
N PRO A 491 -9.75 -6.27 9.38
CA PRO A 491 -9.73 -6.18 10.84
C PRO A 491 -11.13 -5.73 11.24
N GLY A 492 -11.69 -6.35 12.29
CA GLY A 492 -13.01 -6.00 12.81
C GLY A 492 -13.22 -4.50 12.79
N ILE A 493 -14.33 -4.08 12.19
CA ILE A 493 -14.68 -2.67 11.99
C ILE A 493 -14.61 -1.98 13.36
N VAL A 494 -13.60 -1.14 13.57
CA VAL A 494 -13.61 -0.19 14.67
C VAL A 494 -14.77 0.76 14.39
N PRO A 495 -15.68 1.00 15.36
CA PRO A 495 -16.82 1.87 15.16
C PRO A 495 -16.41 3.21 14.54
N LEU A 496 -17.22 3.70 13.60
CA LEU A 496 -17.02 4.97 12.87
C LEU A 496 -16.84 6.19 13.79
N GLU A 497 -17.15 6.05 15.08
CA GLU A 497 -17.02 7.08 16.12
C GLU A 497 -15.57 7.52 16.36
N ASP A 498 -14.57 6.67 16.05
CA ASP A 498 -13.14 7.00 16.16
C ASP A 498 -12.52 7.52 14.84
N ALA A 499 -13.29 7.55 13.73
CA ALA A 499 -12.78 7.84 12.39
C ALA A 499 -12.78 9.34 12.01
N VAL A 500 -13.23 10.21 12.90
CA VAL A 500 -13.47 11.66 12.62
C VAL A 500 -12.20 12.42 12.32
N GLU A 501 -11.10 11.96 12.93
CA GLU A 501 -9.78 12.53 12.72
C GLU A 501 -9.06 11.97 11.48
N LEU A 502 -9.72 11.07 10.72
CA LEU A 502 -9.17 10.35 9.56
C LEU A 502 -9.68 10.89 8.20
N PHE A 503 -10.53 11.91 8.18
CA PHE A 503 -11.12 12.52 6.98
C PHE A 503 -10.80 14.01 6.78
#